data_AF-A0A3C1ZHF7-F1
#
_entry.id   AF-A0A3C1ZHF7-F1
#
_cell.length_a   1.000
_cell.length_b   1.000
_cell.length_c   1.000
_cell.angle_alpha   90.00
_cell.angle_beta   90.00
_cell.angle_gamma   90.00
#
_symmetry.space_group_name_H-M   'P 1'
#
loop_
_entity.id
_entity.type
_entity.pdbx_description
1 polymer ?
#
loop_
_entity_poly.entity_id
_entity_poly.type
_entity_poly.pdbx_seq_one_letter_code
_entity_poly.pdbx_strand_id
1 'polypeptide(L)' 'MLGWRAIRFCLSKTDIFRTQLRALLRAAAFGDLRIMFPMISTMEELVRARG' A
#
# COMPACT_ATOMS: atom_id res chain seq x y z
N MET A 1 15.62 0.45 -13.44
CA MET A 1 15.87 1.25 -12.22
C MET A 1 15.37 0.46 -11.00
N LEU A 2 16.24 -0.35 -10.40
CA LEU A 2 15.95 -1.18 -9.22
C LEU A 2 16.36 -0.37 -7.98
N GLY A 3 15.40 0.07 -7.15
CA GLY A 3 15.69 0.95 -6.01
C GLY A 3 14.68 0.82 -4.87
N TRP A 4 14.93 1.56 -3.78
CA TRP A 4 14.07 1.69 -2.59
C TRP A 4 12.86 2.59 -2.85
N ARG A 5 11.84 2.08 -3.54
CA ARG A 5 10.64 2.85 -3.89
C ARG A 5 9.38 1.99 -3.81
N ALA A 6 8.23 2.65 -3.88
CA ALA A 6 6.90 2.02 -3.87
C ALA A 6 6.72 1.09 -2.66
N ILE A 7 6.27 -0.15 -2.87
CA ILE A 7 5.90 -1.07 -1.80
C ILE A 7 7.04 -1.35 -0.82
N ARG A 8 8.31 -1.36 -1.27
CA ARG A 8 9.47 -1.59 -0.41
C ARG A 8 9.72 -0.44 0.58
N PHE A 9 9.43 0.80 0.19
CA PHE A 9 9.47 1.95 1.08
C PHE A 9 8.29 1.92 2.07
N CYS A 10 7.09 1.60 1.59
CA CYS A 10 5.90 1.49 2.41
C CYS A 10 6.01 0.38 3.47
N LEU A 11 6.63 -0.75 3.14
CA LEU A 11 6.89 -1.86 4.07
C LEU A 11 8.00 -1.54 5.08
N SER A 12 8.93 -0.64 4.76
CA SER A 12 9.98 -0.18 5.69
C SER A 12 9.48 0.92 6.64
N LYS A 13 8.54 1.76 6.19
CA LYS A 13 7.90 2.82 6.99
C LYS A 13 6.38 2.61 7.07
N THR A 14 6.00 1.61 7.85
CA THR A 14 4.61 1.19 8.08
C THR A 14 3.70 2.32 8.57
N ASP A 15 4.21 3.31 9.30
CA ASP A 15 3.40 4.44 9.81
C ASP A 15 2.85 5.33 8.69
N ILE A 16 3.66 5.59 7.67
CA ILE A 16 3.27 6.39 6.50
C ILE A 16 2.26 5.59 5.67
N PHE A 17 2.54 4.31 5.45
CA PHE A 17 1.65 3.41 4.70
C PHE A 17 0.28 3.27 5.37
N ARG A 18 0.26 3.10 6.70
CA ARG A 18 -0.97 3.02 7.50
C ARG A 18 -1.77 4.33 7.45
N THR A 19 -1.10 5.47 7.46
CA THR A 19 -1.76 6.78 7.33
C THR A 19 -2.45 6.92 5.97
N GLN A 20 -1.77 6.52 4.88
CA GLN A 20 -2.35 6.52 3.54
C GLN A 20 -3.52 5.55 3.41
N LEU A 21 -3.37 4.30 3.90
CA LEU A 21 -4.45 3.32 3.89
C LEU A 21 -5.69 3.80 4.65
N ARG A 22 -5.50 4.41 5.84
CA ARG A 22 -6.63 5.00 6.60
C ARG A 22 -7.32 6.13 5.84
N ALA A 23 -6.57 6.95 5.12
CA ALA A 23 -7.15 8.00 4.29
C ALA A 23 -7.97 7.43 3.13
N LEU A 24 -7.44 6.41 2.45
CA LEU A 24 -8.13 5.71 1.37
C LEU A 24 -9.40 5.01 1.88
N LEU A 25 -9.34 4.32 3.03
CA LEU A 25 -10.52 3.69 3.64
C LEU A 25 -11.61 4.70 4.02
N ARG A 26 -11.24 5.88 4.51
CA ARG A 26 -12.22 6.96 4.74
C ARG A 26 -12.81 7.49 3.44
N ALA A 27 -12.03 7.61 2.37
CA ALA A 27 -12.51 8.05 1.07
C ALA A 27 -13.44 7.02 0.41
N ALA A 28 -13.19 5.72 0.63
CA ALA A 28 -14.05 4.62 0.15
C ALA A 28 -15.47 4.66 0.73
N ALA A 29 -15.71 5.37 1.83
CA ALA A 29 -17.07 5.59 2.35
C ALA A 29 -17.92 6.51 1.43
N PHE A 30 -17.28 7.29 0.55
CA PHE A 30 -17.95 8.26 -0.33
C PHE A 30 -18.10 7.78 -1.78
N GLY A 31 -17.65 6.57 -2.11
CA GLY A 31 -17.75 6.01 -3.46
C GLY A 31 -16.94 4.72 -3.63
N ASP A 32 -17.10 4.05 -4.77
CA ASP A 32 -16.37 2.81 -5.07
C ASP A 32 -14.88 3.08 -5.35
N LEU A 33 -14.04 2.81 -4.35
CA LEU A 33 -12.60 3.01 -4.39
C LEU A 33 -11.87 1.67 -4.45
N ARG A 34 -11.06 1.47 -5.50
CA ARG A 34 -10.18 0.31 -5.66
C ARG A 34 -8.73 0.69 -5.36
N ILE A 35 -8.08 -0.04 -4.45
CA ILE A 35 -6.69 0.18 -4.05
C ILE A 35 -5.78 -0.75 -4.85
N MET A 36 -4.81 -0.19 -5.58
CA MET A 36 -3.78 -0.93 -6.30
C MET A 36 -2.42 -0.73 -5.63
N PHE A 37 -1.68 -1.81 -5.40
CA PHE A 37 -0.31 -1.76 -4.89
C PHE A 37 0.69 -1.87 -6.04
N PRO A 38 1.46 -0.81 -6.35
CA PRO A 38 2.42 -0.85 -7.45
C PRO A 38 3.67 -1.65 -7.08
N MET A 39 4.27 -2.30 -8.08
CA MET A 39 5.56 -3.00 -7.99
C MET A 39 5.57 -4.22 -7.03
N ILE A 40 4.47 -4.98 -6.97
CA ILE A 40 4.46 -6.30 -6.32
C ILE A 40 5.23 -7.28 -7.20
N SER A 41 6.33 -7.81 -6.67
CA SER A 41 7.17 -8.82 -7.33
C SER A 41 6.93 -10.22 -6.76
N THR A 42 6.43 -10.35 -5.53
CA THR A 42 6.13 -11.65 -4.90
C THR A 42 4.79 -11.66 -4.16
N MET A 43 4.19 -12.85 -3.99
CA MET A 43 2.92 -13.01 -3.27
C MET A 43 3.03 -12.56 -1.79
N GLU A 44 4.21 -12.69 -1.19
CA GLU A 44 4.49 -12.28 0.18
C GLU A 44 4.44 -10.74 0.37
N GLU A 45 4.83 -9.96 -0.64
CA GLU A 45 4.68 -8.51 -0.62
C GLU A 45 3.20 -8.11 -0.63
N LEU A 46 2.38 -8.84 -1.37
CA LEU A 46 0.94 -8.61 -1.43
C LEU A 46 0.22 -9.00 -0.13
N VAL A 47 0.62 -10.11 0.52
CA VAL A 47 0.09 -10.50 1.83
C VAL A 47 0.44 -9.45 2.88
N ARG A 48 1.70 -8.96 2.90
CA ARG A 48 2.12 -7.89 3.82
C ARG A 48 1.47 -6.54 3.55
N ALA A 49 1.06 -6.25 2.32
CA ALA A 49 0.35 -5.01 1.98
C ALA A 49 -1.13 -5.01 2.43
N ARG A 50 -1.71 -6.19 2.65
CA ARG A 50 -3.12 -6.37 3.04
C ARG A 50 -3.35 -6.49 4.54
N GLY A 51 -2.32 -6.83 5.33
CA GLY A 51 -2.37 -6.92 6.79
C GLY A 51 -1.95 -5.62 7.47
#